data_AF-A0A2N1FBS0-F1
#
_entry.id   AF-A0A2N1FBS0-F1
#
_cell.length_a   1.000
_cell.length_b   1.000
_cell.length_c   1.000
_cell.angle_alpha   90.00
_cell.angle_beta   90.00
_cell.angle_gamma   90.00
#
_symmetry.space_group_name_H-M   'P 1'
#
loop_
_entity.id
_entity.type
_entity.pdbx_description
1 polymer ?
#
loop_
_entity_poly.entity_id
_entity_poly.type
_entity_poly.pdbx_seq_one_letter_code
_entity_poly.pdbx_strand_id
1 'polypeptide(L)'
;MKNIILFIIIIFLFSCREGTKEYFEGYVYYSNEPLIGVTITEGYSKPNDVLSVTDSLGYFKLKRFSQTFSDELIFSKKGFKTNTIKLLRGRHSPPLYTLFLREESDTLFMKKE
;
A
#
# COMPACT_ATOMS: atom_id res chain seq x y z
N MET A 1 0.91 -26.16 39.80
CA MET A 1 1.22 -24.73 39.50
C MET A 1 2.34 -24.57 38.46
N LYS A 2 3.45 -25.33 38.55
CA LYS A 2 4.56 -25.30 37.57
C LYS A 2 4.13 -25.56 36.11
N ASN A 3 3.13 -26.42 35.89
CA ASN A 3 2.60 -26.72 34.56
C ASN A 3 1.70 -25.61 33.98
N ILE A 4 1.09 -24.78 34.84
CA ILE A 4 0.26 -23.63 34.42
C ILE A 4 1.17 -22.48 33.96
N ILE A 5 2.27 -22.26 34.69
CA ILE A 5 3.29 -21.26 34.33
C ILE A 5 3.88 -21.56 32.95
N LEU A 6 4.16 -22.84 32.66
CA LEU A 6 4.66 -23.28 31.36
C LEU A 6 3.66 -22.99 30.22
N PHE A 7 2.36 -23.19 30.46
CA PHE A 7 1.31 -22.90 29.49
C PHE A 7 1.20 -21.39 29.18
N ILE A 8 1.33 -20.54 30.20
CA ILE A 8 1.32 -19.08 30.04
C ILE A 8 2.51 -18.63 29.19
N ILE A 9 3.71 -19.19 29.42
CA ILE A 9 4.92 -18.88 28.64
C ILE A 9 4.75 -19.26 27.16
N ILE A 10 4.11 -20.40 26.87
CA ILE A 10 3.87 -20.84 25.49
C ILE A 10 2.91 -19.88 24.76
N ILE A 11 1.86 -19.39 25.44
CA ILE A 11 0.89 -18.44 24.86
C ILE A 11 1.55 -17.10 24.50
N PHE A 12 2.53 -16.64 25.31
CA PHE A 12 3.31 -15.44 24.99
C PHE A 12 4.23 -15.61 23.77
N LEU A 13 4.70 -16.81 23.46
CA LEU A 13 5.57 -17.06 22.30
C LEU A 13 4.83 -17.11 20.96
N PHE A 14 3.49 -17.25 20.99
CA PHE A 14 2.63 -17.13 19.80
C PHE A 14 2.01 -15.73 19.65
N SER A 15 2.45 -14.73 20.43
CA SER A 15 2.02 -13.35 20.23
C SER A 15 2.35 -12.90 18.81
N CYS A 16 1.34 -12.35 18.13
CA CYS A 16 1.27 -11.99 16.72
C CYS A 16 2.62 -11.72 16.04
N ARG A 17 2.94 -12.54 15.03
CA ARG A 17 3.77 -12.04 13.92
C ARG A 17 2.89 -11.09 13.13
N GLU A 18 3.14 -9.79 13.23
CA GLU A 18 2.61 -8.83 12.24
C GLU A 18 3.15 -9.24 10.87
N GLY A 19 2.28 -9.81 10.04
CA GLY A 19 2.62 -10.11 8.65
C GLY A 19 2.77 -8.79 7.89
N THR A 20 3.78 -8.70 7.03
CA THR A 20 3.90 -7.57 6.10
C THR A 20 2.74 -7.63 5.11
N LYS A 21 1.92 -6.56 5.03
CA LYS A 21 0.80 -6.48 4.07
C LYS A 21 1.27 -6.86 2.67
N GLU A 22 0.51 -7.72 2.00
CA GLU A 22 0.83 -8.20 0.64
C GLU A 22 0.38 -7.24 -0.47
N TYR A 23 -0.46 -6.26 -0.14
CA TYR A 23 -1.08 -5.36 -1.09
C TYR A 23 -0.91 -3.90 -0.67
N PHE A 24 -0.73 -3.03 -1.66
CA PHE A 24 -1.11 -1.63 -1.54
C PHE A 24 -2.59 -1.50 -1.79
N GLU A 25 -3.30 -0.71 -0.99
CA GLU A 25 -4.71 -0.45 -1.22
C GLU A 25 -5.13 0.91 -0.70
N GLY A 26 -6.17 1.46 -1.33
CA GLY A 26 -6.77 2.72 -0.94
C GLY A 26 -7.60 3.30 -2.07
N TYR A 27 -7.80 4.61 -2.02
CA TYR A 27 -8.75 5.32 -2.86
C TYR A 27 -8.09 6.41 -3.68
N VAL A 28 -8.64 6.69 -4.86
CA VAL A 28 -8.20 7.77 -5.73
C VAL A 28 -9.39 8.63 -6.13
N TYR A 29 -9.27 9.93 -5.87
CA TYR A 29 -10.34 10.91 -6.03
C TYR A 29 -9.87 12.11 -6.84
N TYR A 30 -10.82 12.88 -7.35
CA TYR A 30 -10.63 14.23 -7.86
C TYR A 30 -11.67 15.12 -7.20
N SER A 31 -11.21 16.17 -6.49
CA SER A 31 -12.11 16.91 -5.61
C SER A 31 -12.83 15.92 -4.67
N ASN A 32 -14.15 15.86 -4.68
CA ASN A 32 -14.95 14.92 -3.88
C ASN A 32 -15.51 13.73 -4.70
N GLU A 33 -15.05 13.53 -5.94
CA GLU A 33 -15.54 12.47 -6.82
C GLU A 33 -14.54 11.30 -6.90
N PRO A 34 -14.99 10.05 -6.74
CA PRO A 34 -14.13 8.88 -6.94
C PRO A 34 -13.70 8.78 -8.40
N LEU A 35 -12.41 8.51 -8.64
CA LEU A 35 -11.90 8.32 -9.99
C LEU A 35 -11.86 6.84 -10.35
N ILE A 36 -12.78 6.42 -11.22
CA ILE A 36 -12.75 5.12 -11.88
C ILE A 36 -11.66 5.07 -12.97
N GLY A 37 -11.02 3.91 -13.15
CA GLY A 37 -10.11 3.70 -14.27
C GLY A 37 -8.79 4.48 -14.18
N VAL A 38 -8.29 4.72 -12.96
CA VAL A 38 -6.91 5.15 -12.72
C VAL A 38 -6.04 3.91 -12.72
N THR A 39 -4.92 3.93 -13.44
CA THR A 39 -3.93 2.85 -13.44
C THR A 39 -2.87 3.14 -12.38
N ILE A 40 -2.62 2.16 -11.50
CA ILE A 40 -1.59 2.21 -10.47
C ILE A 40 -0.53 1.15 -10.79
N THR A 41 0.73 1.57 -10.78
CA THR A 41 1.90 0.68 -10.90
C THR A 41 2.88 0.90 -9.75
N GLU A 42 3.58 -0.16 -9.36
CA GLU A 42 4.67 -0.11 -8.40
C GLU A 42 6.03 -0.03 -9.12
N GLY A 43 6.84 0.96 -8.75
CA GLY A 43 8.21 1.14 -9.24
C GLY A 43 8.29 1.70 -10.67
N TYR A 44 9.43 1.44 -11.32
CA TYR A 44 9.72 1.92 -12.66
C TYR A 44 9.01 1.08 -13.72
N SER A 45 8.04 1.70 -14.39
CA SER A 45 7.23 1.14 -15.48
C SER A 45 8.02 0.19 -16.40
N LYS A 46 7.96 -1.12 -16.15
CA LYS A 46 8.44 -2.18 -17.02
C LYS A 46 7.24 -2.95 -17.60
N PRO A 47 7.38 -3.55 -18.78
CA PRO A 47 6.25 -4.18 -19.47
C PRO A 47 5.60 -5.38 -18.75
N ASN A 48 6.16 -5.84 -17.63
CA ASN A 48 5.65 -6.96 -16.82
C ASN A 48 5.16 -6.50 -15.43
N ASP A 49 4.86 -5.21 -15.26
CA ASP A 49 4.50 -4.67 -13.96
C ASP A 49 3.15 -5.20 -13.46
N VAL A 50 3.11 -5.50 -12.17
CA VAL A 50 1.86 -5.69 -11.47
C VAL A 50 1.14 -4.36 -11.50
N LEU A 51 -0.06 -4.34 -12.08
CA LEU A 51 -0.90 -3.16 -12.20
C LEU A 51 -2.26 -3.40 -11.54
N SER A 52 -2.84 -2.32 -11.03
CA SER A 52 -4.23 -2.29 -10.58
C SER A 52 -4.93 -1.13 -11.26
N VAL A 53 -6.24 -1.27 -11.42
CA VAL A 53 -7.11 -0.21 -11.92
C VAL A 53 -8.16 0.10 -10.87
N THR A 54 -8.48 1.37 -10.66
CA THR A 54 -9.54 1.75 -9.72
C THR A 54 -10.93 1.36 -10.21
N ASP A 55 -11.78 0.93 -9.28
CA ASP A 55 -13.19 0.63 -9.52
C ASP A 55 -14.08 1.88 -9.51
N SER A 56 -15.41 1.70 -9.55
CA SER A 56 -16.38 2.80 -9.53
C SER A 56 -16.43 3.60 -8.23
N LEU A 57 -15.85 3.07 -7.14
CA LEU A 57 -15.67 3.76 -5.87
C LEU A 57 -14.31 4.45 -5.78
N GLY A 58 -13.49 4.37 -6.82
CA GLY A 58 -12.12 4.87 -6.83
C GLY A 58 -11.16 3.99 -6.04
N TYR A 59 -11.57 2.80 -5.61
CA TYR A 59 -10.75 1.89 -4.82
C TYR A 59 -9.78 1.10 -5.71
N PHE A 60 -8.56 0.90 -5.25
CA PHE A 60 -7.59 -0.01 -5.86
C PHE A 60 -6.99 -0.98 -4.84
N LYS A 61 -6.56 -2.14 -5.32
CA LYS A 61 -5.81 -3.14 -4.56
C LYS A 61 -4.71 -3.71 -5.44
N LEU A 62 -3.50 -3.23 -5.24
CA LEU A 62 -2.33 -3.60 -6.01
C LEU A 62 -1.48 -4.60 -5.24
N LYS A 63 -1.28 -5.80 -5.78
CA LYS A 63 -0.36 -6.77 -5.18
C LYS A 63 1.07 -6.23 -5.25
N ARG A 64 1.78 -6.31 -4.13
CA ARG A 64 3.17 -5.88 -4.08
C ARG A 64 4.03 -6.84 -4.88
N PHE A 65 4.87 -6.29 -5.76
CA PHE A 65 5.95 -7.03 -6.41
C PHE A 65 6.93 -7.56 -5.36
N SER A 66 7.20 -6.78 -4.30
CA SER A 66 7.99 -7.24 -3.17
C SER A 66 7.52 -6.75 -1.81
N GLN A 67 7.60 -7.66 -0.84
CA GLN A 67 7.31 -7.36 0.55
C GLN A 67 8.43 -6.58 1.24
N THR A 68 9.63 -6.55 0.66
CA THR A 68 10.83 -5.96 1.26
C THR A 68 11.34 -4.71 0.53
N PHE A 69 10.90 -4.46 -0.71
CA PHE A 69 11.32 -3.33 -1.51
C PHE A 69 10.16 -2.76 -2.33
N SER A 70 10.03 -1.44 -2.29
CA SER A 70 9.13 -0.65 -3.14
C SER A 70 9.61 0.79 -3.11
N ASP A 71 9.87 1.39 -4.26
CA ASP A 71 10.46 2.74 -4.33
C ASP A 71 9.38 3.80 -4.52
N GLU A 72 8.37 3.53 -5.35
CA GLU A 72 7.30 4.47 -5.66
C GLU A 72 6.02 3.80 -6.15
N LEU A 73 4.89 4.50 -5.99
CA LEU A 73 3.62 4.20 -6.65
C LEU A 73 3.32 5.30 -7.67
N ILE A 74 2.97 4.91 -8.89
CA ILE A 74 2.64 5.82 -9.99
C ILE A 74 1.16 5.70 -10.32
N PHE A 75 0.44 6.82 -10.31
CA PHE A 75 -0.98 6.93 -10.60
C PHE A 75 -1.17 7.69 -11.91
N SER A 76 -1.80 7.06 -12.90
CA SER A 76 -1.96 7.61 -14.24
C SER A 76 -3.40 7.47 -14.76
N LYS A 77 -3.89 8.53 -15.40
CA LYS A 77 -5.20 8.56 -16.05
C LYS A 77 -5.22 9.65 -17.11
N LYS A 78 -5.75 9.37 -18.31
CA LYS A 78 -5.87 10.36 -19.39
C LYS A 78 -6.65 11.59 -18.93
N GLY A 79 -6.10 12.79 -19.18
CA GLY A 79 -6.70 14.08 -18.77
C GLY A 79 -6.42 14.47 -17.32
N PHE A 80 -5.55 13.73 -16.63
CA PHE A 80 -5.08 14.03 -15.28
C PHE A 80 -3.56 14.01 -15.26
N LYS A 81 -2.99 14.90 -14.43
CA LYS A 81 -1.56 14.91 -14.16
C LYS A 81 -1.16 13.61 -13.48
N THR A 82 -0.14 12.94 -14.00
CA THR A 82 0.47 11.76 -13.36
C THR A 82 1.00 12.13 -11.97
N ASN A 83 0.64 11.33 -10.98
CA ASN A 83 1.09 11.48 -9.59
C ASN A 83 2.04 10.34 -9.22
N THR A 84 3.19 10.66 -8.66
CA THR A 84 4.16 9.68 -8.15
C THR A 84 4.33 9.87 -6.64
N ILE A 85 4.13 8.80 -5.88
CA ILE A 85 4.31 8.78 -4.42
C ILE A 85 5.57 7.99 -4.13
N LYS A 86 6.58 8.65 -3.55
CA LYS A 86 7.81 7.99 -3.13
C LYS A 86 7.61 7.29 -1.80
N LEU A 87 7.86 5.99 -1.78
CA LEU A 87 7.81 5.15 -0.58
C LEU A 87 9.20 5.15 0.07
N LEU A 88 9.58 6.29 0.67
CA LEU A 88 10.95 6.50 1.19
C LEU A 88 11.34 5.46 2.25
N ARG A 89 12.54 4.90 2.09
CA ARG A 89 13.23 4.11 3.11
C ARG A 89 14.30 4.97 3.79
N GLY A 90 14.16 5.27 5.07
CA GLY A 90 15.26 5.84 5.84
C GLY A 90 16.36 4.80 6.03
N ARG A 91 17.60 5.08 5.61
CA ARG A 91 18.76 4.21 5.96
C ARG A 91 19.07 4.22 7.46
N HIS A 92 18.66 5.27 8.17
CA HIS A 92 18.90 5.51 9.61
C HIS A 92 17.65 5.99 10.35
N SER A 93 16.50 6.00 9.69
CA SER A 93 15.21 6.31 10.31
C SER A 93 14.37 5.03 10.28
N PRO A 94 13.52 4.77 11.29
CA PRO A 94 12.53 3.71 11.18
C PRO A 94 11.81 3.89 9.83
N PRO A 95 11.53 2.79 9.09
CA PRO A 95 10.94 2.92 7.77
C PRO A 95 9.72 3.82 7.90
N LEU A 96 9.65 4.87 7.08
CA LEU A 96 8.42 5.62 6.88
C LEU A 96 7.49 4.67 6.10
N TYR A 97 7.04 3.61 6.77
CA TYR A 97 5.81 2.93 6.39
C TYR A 97 4.76 4.03 6.29
N THR A 98 3.87 3.95 5.31
CA THR A 98 2.45 3.70 5.64
C THR A 98 1.48 4.03 4.52
N LEU A 99 1.81 4.92 3.56
CA LEU A 99 0.83 5.27 2.54
C LEU A 99 0.44 4.04 1.70
N PHE A 100 -0.85 3.73 1.73
CA PHE A 100 -1.51 2.59 1.10
C PHE A 100 -1.11 1.22 1.67
N LEU A 101 -0.38 1.18 2.80
CA LEU A 101 0.03 -0.03 3.52
C LEU A 101 -0.51 -0.11 4.95
N ARG A 102 -1.22 0.90 5.44
CA ARG A 102 -1.88 0.88 6.75
C ARG A 102 -3.16 0.05 6.74
N GLU A 103 -3.62 -0.30 7.94
CA GLU A 103 -5.01 -0.74 8.14
C GLU A 103 -6.01 0.39 7.86
N GLU A 104 -5.61 1.64 8.11
CA GLU A 104 -6.34 2.83 7.66
C GLU A 104 -6.34 2.93 6.14
N SER A 105 -7.48 3.25 5.55
CA SER A 105 -7.59 3.46 4.10
C SER A 105 -7.01 4.82 3.71
N ASP A 106 -5.94 4.80 2.91
CA ASP A 106 -5.34 5.99 2.35
C ASP A 106 -6.09 6.49 1.11
N THR A 107 -6.08 7.81 0.89
CA THR A 107 -6.72 8.44 -0.28
C THR A 107 -5.76 9.38 -0.97
N LEU A 108 -5.64 9.24 -2.30
CA LEU A 108 -4.92 10.18 -3.17
C LEU A 108 -5.92 11.07 -3.92
N PHE A 109 -5.66 12.38 -3.94
CA PHE A 109 -6.39 13.33 -4.79
C PHE A 109 -5.56 13.72 -6.02
N MET A 110 -5.98 13.27 -7.20
CA MET A 110 -5.35 13.65 -8.48
C MET A 110 -5.79 15.05 -8.92
N LYS A 111 -5.02 15.67 -9.81
CA LYS A 111 -5.33 16.97 -10.42
C LYS A 111 -5.47 16.83 -11.94
N LYS A 112 -6.33 17.63 -12.56
CA LYS A 112 -6.39 17.74 -14.03
C LYS A 112 -5.09 18.33 -14.58
N GLU A 113 -4.80 18.01 -15.84
CA GLU A 113 -3.72 18.63 -16.61
C GLU A 113 -3.91 20.15 -16.77
#